data_AF-A0A084AVL5-F1
#
_entry.id   AF-A0A084AVL5-F1
#
_cell.length_a   1.000
_cell.length_b   1.000
_cell.length_c   1.000
_cell.angle_alpha   90.00
_cell.angle_beta   90.00
_cell.angle_gamma   90.00
#
_symmetry.space_group_name_H-M   'P 1'
#
loop_
_entity.id
_entity.type
_entity.pdbx_description
1 polymer ?
#
loop_
_entity_poly.entity_id
_entity_poly.type
_entity_poly.pdbx_seq_one_letter_code
_entity_poly.pdbx_strand_id
1 'polypeptide(L)'
;MPSQNKTSFLNSAKNYINVVIDNCRREQPNDATYRPDLPPEPTHGDHFEPLKMPYREPCYKPLPPTALGLVQTFLPEALVSRWVIYTNLAALEAAIEGWSL
;
A
#
# COMPACT_ATOMS: atom_id res chain seq x y z
N MET A 1 -3.48 15.75 33.12
CA MET A 1 -2.41 15.10 32.35
C MET A 1 -3.00 13.84 31.72
N PRO A 2 -3.31 13.79 30.42
CA PRO A 2 -3.88 12.59 29.84
C PRO A 2 -2.76 11.58 29.59
N SER A 3 -2.97 10.37 30.11
CA SER A 3 -2.12 9.19 29.98
C SER A 3 -2.01 8.77 28.51
N GLN A 4 -0.77 8.61 28.02
CA GLN A 4 -0.50 8.03 26.71
C GLN A 4 -0.83 6.53 26.74
N ASN A 5 -1.95 6.15 26.12
CA ASN A 5 -2.27 4.75 25.87
C ASN A 5 -1.35 4.23 24.75
N LYS A 6 -0.30 3.52 25.14
CA LYS A 6 0.56 2.74 24.24
C LYS A 6 -0.25 1.55 23.71
N THR A 7 -0.89 1.71 22.56
CA THR A 7 -1.54 0.60 21.85
C THR A 7 -0.46 -0.33 21.29
N SER A 8 -0.29 -1.47 21.93
CA SER A 8 0.59 -2.54 21.44
C SER A 8 -0.02 -3.16 20.18
N PHE A 9 0.58 -2.91 19.02
CA PHE A 9 0.15 -3.43 17.71
C PHE A 9 0.37 -4.93 17.51
N LEU A 10 0.62 -5.69 18.57
CA LEU A 10 0.95 -7.10 18.46
C LEU A 10 -0.14 -7.94 19.14
N ASN A 11 -0.99 -8.51 18.28
CA ASN A 11 -1.72 -9.78 18.41
C ASN A 11 -3.20 -9.64 18.04
N SER A 12 -3.52 -9.93 16.78
CA SER A 12 -4.89 -10.32 16.42
C SER A 12 -4.88 -11.38 15.34
N ALA A 13 -4.70 -12.64 15.77
CA ALA A 13 -5.08 -13.82 15.01
C ALA A 13 -6.62 -14.00 15.02
N LYS A 14 -7.34 -12.99 14.54
CA LYS A 14 -8.79 -13.01 14.30
C LYS A 14 -9.01 -12.37 12.94
N ASN A 15 -10.01 -12.84 12.18
CA ASN A 15 -10.38 -12.42 10.82
C ASN A 15 -10.84 -10.95 10.68
N TYR A 16 -10.33 -10.05 11.52
CA TYR A 16 -10.57 -8.63 11.48
C TYR A 16 -9.25 -7.96 11.07
N ILE A 17 -9.29 -7.25 9.94
CA ILE A 17 -8.26 -6.28 9.62
C ILE A 17 -8.49 -5.11 10.59
N ASN A 18 -7.60 -4.96 11.56
CA ASN A 18 -7.61 -3.79 12.43
C ASN A 18 -7.15 -2.59 11.60
N VAL A 19 -8.09 -1.85 11.04
CA VAL A 19 -7.82 -0.59 10.35
C VAL A 19 -7.80 0.51 11.39
N VAL A 20 -6.65 1.16 11.57
CA VAL A 20 -6.54 2.39 12.36
C VAL A 20 -7.20 3.49 11.54
N ILE A 21 -8.37 3.95 11.98
CA ILE A 21 -9.15 5.03 11.35
C ILE A 21 -8.92 6.38 12.03
N ASP A 22 -7.88 6.48 12.85
CA ASP A 22 -7.48 7.75 13.47
C ASP A 22 -7.11 8.75 12.36
N ASN A 23 -7.60 10.00 12.48
CA ASN A 23 -7.46 11.04 11.47
C ASN A 23 -8.07 10.69 10.10
N CYS A 24 -9.10 9.84 10.07
CA CYS A 24 -9.89 9.57 8.88
C CYS A 24 -11.36 9.96 9.09
N ARG A 25 -12.01 10.43 8.04
CA ARG A 25 -13.46 10.69 8.00
C ARG A 25 -14.11 9.91 6.88
N ARG A 26 -15.32 9.44 7.15
CA ARG A 26 -16.12 8.68 6.18
C ARG A 26 -16.66 9.61 5.10
N GLU A 27 -16.52 9.25 3.82
CA GLU A 27 -16.97 10.09 2.70
C GLU A 27 -18.50 10.08 2.57
N GLN A 28 -19.12 8.93 2.77
CA GLN A 28 -20.57 8.74 2.69
C GLN A 28 -21.05 7.82 3.81
N PRO A 29 -22.22 8.07 4.43
CA PRO A 29 -22.76 7.23 5.50
C PRO A 29 -22.98 5.76 5.09
N ASN A 30 -23.21 5.50 3.79
CA ASN A 30 -23.55 4.19 3.26
C ASN A 30 -22.39 3.45 2.58
N ASP A 31 -21.18 4.01 2.57
CA ASP A 31 -20.01 3.40 1.92
C ASP A 31 -18.87 3.21 2.92
N ALA A 32 -18.03 2.19 2.74
CA ALA A 32 -16.83 1.94 3.55
C ALA A 32 -15.63 2.80 3.12
N THR A 33 -15.79 3.73 2.17
CA THR A 33 -14.75 4.67 1.76
C THR A 33 -14.49 5.73 2.84
N TYR A 34 -13.24 5.79 3.32
CA TYR A 34 -12.73 6.83 4.23
C TYR A 34 -11.71 7.69 3.49
N ARG A 35 -11.63 8.97 3.85
CA ARG A 35 -10.54 9.86 3.45
C ARG A 35 -9.79 10.36 4.68
N PRO A 36 -8.54 10.81 4.54
CA PRO A 36 -7.87 11.56 5.60
C PRO A 36 -8.72 12.76 6.07
N ASP A 37 -8.79 12.96 7.37
CA ASP A 37 -9.33 14.15 8.02
C ASP A 37 -8.21 15.17 8.24
N LEU A 38 -7.51 15.45 7.16
CA LEU A 38 -6.51 16.50 7.07
C LEU A 38 -7.10 17.64 6.22
N PRO A 39 -6.72 18.90 6.48
CA PRO A 39 -7.04 19.97 5.56
C PRO A 39 -6.48 19.63 4.17
N PRO A 40 -7.15 20.04 3.08
CA PRO A 40 -6.58 19.90 1.75
C PRO A 40 -5.18 20.52 1.72
N GLU A 41 -4.24 19.86 1.04
CA GLU A 41 -2.92 20.43 0.81
C GLU A 41 -3.10 21.80 0.11
N PRO A 42 -2.53 22.89 0.65
CA PRO A 42 -2.73 24.22 0.08
C PRO A 42 -2.11 24.32 -1.32
N THR A 43 -1.00 23.59 -1.53
CA THR A 43 -0.39 23.34 -2.82
C THR A 43 -1.18 22.26 -3.56
N HIS A 44 -2.11 22.70 -4.37
CA HIS A 44 -2.60 21.91 -5.50
C HIS A 44 -1.81 22.34 -6.73
N GLY A 45 -1.57 21.42 -7.66
CA GLY A 45 -1.09 21.83 -8.97
C GLY A 45 -2.18 22.64 -9.66
N ASP A 46 -1.89 23.89 -10.03
CA ASP A 46 -2.79 24.75 -10.80
C ASP A 46 -3.14 24.14 -12.17
N HIS A 47 -2.29 23.19 -12.61
CA HIS A 47 -2.35 22.56 -13.91
C HIS A 47 -2.16 21.05 -13.76
N PHE A 48 -3.14 20.28 -14.23
CA PHE A 48 -2.98 18.87 -14.52
C PHE A 48 -2.46 18.74 -15.95
N GLU A 49 -1.22 18.29 -16.12
CA GLU A 49 -0.71 17.90 -17.44
C GLU A 49 -1.12 16.46 -17.72
N PRO A 50 -2.04 16.19 -18.67
CA PRO A 50 -2.40 14.83 -19.00
C PRO A 50 -1.18 14.11 -19.54
N LEU A 51 -0.89 12.93 -19.00
CA LEU A 51 0.10 12.03 -19.58
C LEU A 51 -0.32 11.73 -21.03
N LYS A 52 0.46 12.21 -22.01
CA LYS A 52 0.24 11.88 -23.42
C LYS A 52 0.47 10.38 -23.62
N MET A 53 -0.61 9.62 -23.63
CA MET A 53 -0.58 8.21 -23.99
C MET A 53 -0.54 8.09 -25.52
N PRO A 54 0.52 7.54 -26.13
CA PRO A 54 0.51 7.26 -27.55
C PRO A 54 -0.60 6.26 -27.85
N TYR A 55 -1.18 6.34 -29.05
CA TYR A 55 -2.13 5.34 -29.52
C TYR A 55 -1.48 3.95 -29.51
N ARG A 56 -2.17 2.98 -28.91
CA ARG A 56 -1.78 1.56 -28.91
C ARG A 56 -3.06 0.76 -29.12
N GLU A 57 -3.05 -0.15 -30.09
CA GLU A 57 -4.16 -1.10 -30.28
C GLU A 57 -4.39 -1.93 -29.00
N PRO A 58 -5.64 -2.11 -28.55
CA PRO A 58 -5.94 -3.00 -27.44
C PRO A 58 -5.45 -4.42 -27.74
N CYS A 59 -4.55 -4.94 -26.91
CA CYS A 59 -4.05 -6.31 -27.02
C CYS A 59 -4.62 -7.13 -25.85
N TYR A 60 -5.58 -8.01 -26.16
CA TYR A 60 -6.14 -8.94 -25.20
C TYR A 60 -5.31 -10.22 -25.22
N LYS A 61 -4.51 -10.42 -24.16
CA LYS A 61 -3.78 -11.68 -23.96
C LYS A 61 -4.54 -12.55 -22.97
N PRO A 62 -4.58 -13.88 -23.18
CA PRO A 62 -5.13 -14.78 -22.18
C PRO A 62 -4.33 -14.64 -20.89
N LEU A 63 -5.04 -14.63 -19.76
CA LEU A 63 -4.38 -14.64 -18.46
C LEU A 63 -3.68 -15.99 -18.26
N PRO A 64 -2.50 -16.00 -17.61
CA PRO A 64 -1.92 -17.24 -17.13
C PRO A 64 -2.93 -18.02 -16.26
N PRO A 65 -3.02 -19.36 -16.39
CA PRO A 65 -4.05 -20.15 -15.72
C PRO A 65 -3.80 -20.31 -14.22
N THR A 66 -2.65 -19.85 -13.71
CA THR A 66 -2.26 -19.95 -12.31
C THR A 66 -2.07 -18.56 -11.71
N ALA A 67 -2.39 -18.43 -10.42
CA ALA A 67 -2.12 -17.20 -9.67
C ALA A 67 -0.64 -16.82 -9.71
N LEU A 68 0.26 -17.81 -9.62
CA LEU A 68 1.70 -17.60 -9.73
C LEU A 68 2.11 -17.02 -11.09
N GLY A 69 1.58 -17.58 -12.19
CA GLY A 69 1.89 -17.08 -13.52
C GLY A 69 1.40 -15.64 -13.73
N LEU A 70 0.25 -15.30 -13.15
CA LEU A 70 -0.27 -13.94 -13.11
C LEU A 70 0.70 -12.99 -12.42
N VAL A 71 1.14 -13.32 -11.20
CA VAL A 71 2.09 -12.52 -10.44
C VAL A 71 3.40 -12.33 -11.20
N GLN A 72 3.97 -13.40 -11.78
CA GLN A 72 5.20 -13.35 -12.56
C GLN A 72 5.08 -12.55 -13.87
N THR A 73 3.89 -12.49 -14.47
CA THR A 73 3.66 -11.72 -15.70
C THR A 73 3.72 -10.21 -15.46
N PHE A 74 3.27 -9.76 -14.29
CA PHE A 74 3.17 -8.33 -13.97
C PHE A 74 4.30 -7.81 -13.09
N LEU A 75 5.07 -8.69 -12.45
CA LEU A 75 6.21 -8.32 -11.61
C LEU A 75 7.52 -8.67 -12.30
N PRO A 76 8.26 -7.67 -12.82
CA PRO A 76 9.61 -7.89 -13.32
C PRO A 76 10.50 -8.43 -12.19
N GLU A 77 11.34 -9.43 -12.48
CA GLU A 77 12.28 -10.00 -11.52
C GLU A 77 13.16 -8.90 -10.88
N ALA A 78 13.65 -7.96 -11.68
CA ALA A 78 14.46 -6.84 -11.20
C ALA A 78 13.72 -5.92 -10.20
N LEU A 79 12.39 -5.86 -10.24
CA LEU A 79 11.61 -5.15 -9.22
C LEU A 79 11.63 -5.93 -7.91
N VAL A 80 11.40 -7.24 -7.98
CA VAL A 80 11.42 -8.14 -6.82
C VAL A 80 12.80 -8.13 -6.16
N SER A 81 13.88 -8.23 -6.94
CA SER A 81 15.25 -8.17 -6.40
C SER A 81 15.53 -6.87 -5.65
N ARG A 82 15.13 -5.73 -6.23
CA ARG A 82 15.30 -4.41 -5.59
C ARG A 82 14.46 -4.29 -4.32
N TRP A 83 13.23 -4.79 -4.35
CA TRP A 83 12.37 -4.81 -3.18
C TRP A 83 12.98 -5.65 -2.05
N VAL A 84 13.48 -6.85 -2.34
CA VAL A 84 14.16 -7.71 -1.36
C VAL A 84 15.37 -7.03 -0.74
N ILE A 85 16.23 -6.39 -1.55
CA ILE A 85 17.39 -5.65 -1.04
C ILE A 85 16.94 -4.52 -0.12
N TYR A 86 15.97 -3.72 -0.56
CA TYR A 86 15.42 -2.60 0.22
C TYR A 86 14.85 -3.08 1.56
N THR A 87 14.02 -4.13 1.58
CA THR A 87 13.40 -4.63 2.81
C THR A 87 14.42 -5.23 3.76
N ASN A 88 15.45 -5.90 3.25
CA ASN A 88 16.51 -6.46 4.08
C ASN A 88 17.35 -5.35 4.74
N LEU A 89 17.68 -4.29 4.00
CA LEU A 89 18.38 -3.13 4.55
C LEU A 89 17.52 -2.40 5.59
N ALA A 90 16.24 -2.20 5.30
CA ALA A 90 15.31 -1.57 6.24
C ALA A 90 15.14 -2.40 7.53
N ALA A 91 15.09 -3.73 7.42
CA ALA A 91 15.01 -4.64 8.57
C ALA A 91 16.29 -4.60 9.42
N LEU A 92 17.47 -4.52 8.78
CA LEU A 92 18.75 -4.37 9.44
C LEU A 92 18.83 -3.05 10.22
N GLU A 93 18.42 -1.94 9.59
CA GLU A 93 18.41 -0.61 10.20
C GLU A 93 17.41 -0.51 11.35
N ALA A 94 16.24 -1.13 11.20
CA ALA A 94 15.22 -1.18 12.23
C ALA A 94 15.57 -2.11 13.40
N ALA A 95 16.73 -2.79 13.38
CA ALA A 95 17.17 -3.76 14.38
C ALA A 95 16.05 -4.75 14.77
N ILE A 96 15.29 -5.22 13.78
CA ILE A 96 14.18 -6.15 14.02
C ILE A 96 14.81 -7.51 14.34
N GLU A 97 15.07 -7.74 15.63
CA GLU A 97 15.43 -9.05 16.16
C GLU A 97 14.25 -10.01 15.93
N GLY A 98 14.43 -11.03 15.08
CA GLY A 98 13.47 -12.13 14.93
C GLY A 98 13.21 -12.64 13.52
N TRP A 99 13.81 -12.05 12.48
CA TRP A 99 13.68 -12.53 11.08
C TRP A 99 14.96 -13.19 10.56
N SER A 100 15.67 -13.95 11.40
CA SER A 100 16.65 -14.92 10.91
C SER A 100 15.94 -16.23 10.56
N LEU A 101 16.02 -16.62 9.28
CA LEU A 101 15.76 -18.00 8.83
C LEU A 101 16.75 -18.99 9.46
#